data_AF-A0A852HFK3-F1
#
_entry.id   AF-A0A852HFK3-F1
#
_cell.length_a   1.000
_cell.length_b   1.000
_cell.length_c   1.000
_cell.angle_alpha   90.00
_cell.angle_beta   90.00
_cell.angle_gamma   90.00
#
_symmetry.space_group_name_H-M   'P 1'
#
loop_
_entity.id
_entity.type
_entity.pdbx_description
1 polymer ?
#
loop_
_entity_poly.entity_id
_entity_poly.type
_entity_poly.pdbx_seq_one_letter_code
_entity_poly.pdbx_strand_id
1 'polypeptide(L)'
;ASYKPLLKQVVEEICNPDRPDPVDIEHISSGLTDLLKTGFSMFMKVNRPHPGDHPLLIIFMVGGVSVSEVKMVKDLVATRKPGTQVIVLSSVLLTPHTTVELLFAPDHLQPAAHI
;
A
#
# COMPACT_ATOMS: atom_id res chain seq x y z
N ALA A 1 0.13 25.22 2.49
CA ALA A 1 0.08 23.84 1.96
C ALA A 1 -0.29 22.90 3.10
N SER A 2 -1.27 22.00 2.92
CA SER A 2 -1.60 20.97 3.92
C SER A 2 -0.90 19.67 3.52
N TYR A 3 -0.24 19.01 4.46
CA TYR A 3 0.38 17.71 4.22
C TYR A 3 -0.70 16.66 3.89
N LYS A 4 -0.45 15.86 2.85
CA LYS A 4 -1.31 14.73 2.44
C LYS A 4 -0.49 13.44 2.61
N PRO A 5 -0.77 12.61 3.63
CA PRO A 5 0.00 11.39 3.86
C PRO A 5 -0.04 10.45 2.65
N LEU A 6 1.03 9.69 2.44
CA LEU A 6 1.14 8.76 1.32
C LEU A 6 -0.03 7.78 1.27
N LEU A 7 -0.39 7.22 2.43
CA LEU A 7 -1.51 6.29 2.55
C LEU A 7 -2.84 6.90 2.06
N LYS A 8 -3.04 8.21 2.28
CA LYS A 8 -4.20 8.93 1.73
C LYS A 8 -4.18 8.99 0.22
N GLN A 9 -3.02 9.27 -0.37
CA GLN A 9 -2.85 9.42 -1.82
C GLN A 9 -3.19 8.11 -2.52
N VAL A 10 -2.58 7.01 -2.05
CA VAL A 10 -2.79 5.66 -2.59
C VAL A 10 -4.25 5.23 -2.50
N VAL A 11 -4.89 5.39 -1.33
CA VAL A 11 -6.29 4.95 -1.17
C VAL A 11 -7.26 5.84 -1.95
N GLU A 12 -7.00 7.15 -2.06
CA GLU A 12 -7.81 8.03 -2.92
C GLU A 12 -7.71 7.68 -4.40
N GLU A 13 -6.53 7.30 -4.87
CA GLU A 13 -6.31 6.85 -6.25
C GLU A 13 -7.04 5.53 -6.53
N ILE A 14 -6.89 4.53 -5.65
CA ILE A 14 -7.57 3.23 -5.76
C ILE A 14 -9.10 3.37 -5.66
N CYS A 15 -9.59 4.31 -4.85
CA CYS A 15 -11.02 4.57 -4.68
C CYS A 15 -11.55 5.65 -5.63
N ASN A 16 -10.76 6.09 -6.62
CA ASN A 16 -11.19 7.10 -7.57
C ASN A 16 -12.27 6.49 -8.52
N PRO A 17 -13.47 7.10 -8.62
CA PRO A 17 -14.50 6.62 -9.55
C PRO A 17 -14.07 6.67 -11.02
N ASP A 18 -13.18 7.59 -11.38
CA ASP A 18 -12.70 7.76 -12.77
C ASP A 18 -11.71 6.65 -13.18
N ARG A 19 -11.28 5.81 -12.22
CA ARG A 19 -10.38 4.67 -12.43
C ARG A 19 -9.19 5.00 -13.36
N PRO A 20 -8.41 6.05 -13.07
CA PRO A 20 -7.21 6.34 -13.83
C PRO A 20 -6.25 5.14 -13.74
N ASP A 21 -5.49 4.89 -14.81
CA ASP A 21 -4.47 3.84 -14.79
C ASP A 21 -3.41 4.22 -13.75
N PRO A 22 -3.18 3.41 -12.70
CA PRO A 22 -2.29 3.79 -11.63
C PRO A 22 -0.83 3.65 -12.10
N VAL A 23 -0.25 4.78 -12.51
CA VAL A 23 1.10 4.83 -13.13
C VAL A 23 2.18 4.35 -12.17
N ASP A 24 1.98 4.59 -10.87
CA ASP A 24 2.93 4.27 -9.81
C ASP A 24 2.67 2.88 -9.18
N ILE A 25 1.62 2.16 -9.59
CA ILE A 25 1.27 0.83 -9.06
C ILE A 25 1.52 -0.24 -10.12
N GLU A 26 2.62 -0.96 -9.97
CA GLU A 26 2.93 -2.09 -10.84
C GLU A 26 2.14 -3.35 -10.44
N HIS A 27 1.41 -3.92 -11.38
CA HIS A 27 0.76 -5.22 -11.20
C HIS A 27 1.76 -6.36 -11.42
N ILE A 28 2.07 -7.09 -10.35
CA ILE A 28 2.94 -8.27 -10.38
C ILE A 28 2.09 -9.55 -10.32
N SER A 29 1.95 -10.26 -11.44
CA SER A 29 1.33 -11.60 -11.49
C SER A 29 2.37 -12.70 -11.31
N SER A 30 2.83 -12.95 -10.09
CA SER A 30 3.72 -14.10 -9.85
C SER A 30 2.93 -15.41 -9.90
N GLY A 31 3.10 -16.22 -10.95
CA GLY A 31 2.56 -17.58 -11.06
C GLY A 31 2.94 -18.35 -12.33
N LEU A 32 2.91 -19.69 -12.28
CA LEU A 32 3.14 -20.64 -13.39
C LEU A 32 2.29 -20.35 -14.65
N THR A 33 1.15 -19.67 -14.46
CA THR A 33 0.26 -19.19 -15.52
C THR A 33 0.85 -18.09 -16.41
N ASP A 34 1.82 -17.30 -15.95
CA ASP A 34 2.46 -16.28 -16.80
C ASP A 34 3.40 -16.91 -17.84
N LEU A 35 4.03 -18.05 -17.52
CA LEU A 35 4.82 -18.83 -18.49
C LEU A 35 3.96 -19.53 -19.57
N LEU A 36 2.69 -19.79 -19.29
CA LEU A 36 1.74 -20.29 -20.30
C LEU A 36 1.11 -19.15 -21.08
N LYS A 37 0.86 -18.00 -20.43
CA LYS A 37 0.40 -16.79 -21.11
C LYS A 37 1.41 -16.31 -22.13
N THR A 38 2.72 -16.32 -21.87
CA THR A 38 3.73 -15.87 -22.87
C THR A 38 3.61 -16.56 -24.24
N GLY A 39 3.17 -17.83 -24.30
CA GLY A 39 2.93 -18.55 -25.56
C GLY A 39 1.59 -18.23 -26.27
N PHE A 40 0.57 -17.82 -25.52
CA PHE A 40 -0.76 -17.46 -26.05
C PHE A 40 -1.03 -15.94 -26.07
N SER A 41 -0.14 -15.12 -25.49
CA SER A 41 -0.33 -13.68 -25.19
C SER A 41 0.02 -12.74 -26.33
N MET A 42 0.43 -13.23 -27.50
CA MET A 42 0.71 -12.36 -28.64
C MET A 42 -0.57 -11.68 -29.20
N PHE A 43 -1.76 -12.01 -28.69
CA PHE A 43 -3.04 -11.54 -29.23
C PHE A 43 -4.07 -11.00 -28.22
N MET A 44 -3.77 -10.90 -26.92
CA MET A 44 -4.73 -10.32 -25.96
C MET A 44 -4.06 -9.27 -25.09
N LYS A 45 -4.42 -8.00 -25.31
CA LYS A 45 -4.25 -6.92 -24.34
C LYS A 45 -5.16 -7.22 -23.15
N VAL A 46 -4.72 -8.12 -22.27
CA VAL A 46 -5.37 -8.41 -21.01
C VAL A 46 -5.24 -7.16 -20.13
N ASN A 47 -6.36 -6.44 -19.94
CA ASN A 47 -6.40 -5.31 -19.01
C ASN A 47 -5.93 -5.79 -17.63
N ARG A 48 -4.95 -5.09 -17.06
CA ARG A 48 -4.49 -5.35 -15.70
C ARG A 48 -5.67 -5.08 -14.75
N PRO A 49 -6.01 -6.00 -13.83
CA PRO A 49 -7.09 -5.76 -12.89
C PRO A 49 -6.75 -4.53 -12.04
N HIS A 50 -7.71 -3.62 -11.88
CA HIS A 50 -7.50 -2.44 -11.05
C HIS A 50 -7.56 -2.87 -9.58
N PRO A 51 -6.70 -2.35 -8.68
CA PRO A 51 -6.73 -2.73 -7.26
C PRO A 51 -8.12 -2.53 -6.61
N GLY A 52 -8.88 -1.56 -7.12
CA GLY A 52 -10.25 -1.30 -6.71
C GLY A 52 -11.31 -2.29 -7.22
N ASP A 53 -11.00 -3.23 -8.11
CA ASP A 53 -11.98 -4.21 -8.59
C ASP A 53 -12.27 -5.31 -7.56
N HIS A 54 -11.47 -5.40 -6.49
CA HIS A 54 -11.59 -6.41 -5.45
C HIS A 54 -12.28 -5.88 -4.18
N PRO A 55 -13.13 -6.71 -3.52
CA PRO A 55 -13.79 -6.33 -2.27
C PRO A 55 -12.84 -6.31 -1.06
N LEU A 56 -11.62 -6.83 -1.21
CA LEU A 56 -10.58 -6.82 -0.18
C LEU A 56 -9.33 -6.12 -0.73
N LEU A 57 -8.86 -5.10 -0.01
CA LEU A 57 -7.61 -4.40 -0.26
C LEU A 57 -6.67 -4.61 0.92
N ILE A 58 -5.45 -5.09 0.66
CA ILE A 58 -4.40 -5.26 1.66
C ILE A 58 -3.30 -4.24 1.36
N ILE A 59 -2.96 -3.41 2.35
CA ILE A 59 -1.90 -2.42 2.25
C ILE A 59 -0.85 -2.74 3.32
N PHE A 60 0.38 -3.05 2.91
CA PHE A 60 1.49 -3.25 3.82
C PHE A 60 2.45 -2.05 3.75
N MET A 61 2.54 -1.29 4.85
CA MET A 61 3.42 -0.12 4.92
C MET A 61 4.75 -0.48 5.58
N VAL A 62 5.81 -0.39 4.78
CA VAL A 62 7.21 -0.50 5.27
C VAL A 62 7.63 0.84 5.87
N GLY A 63 8.25 0.81 7.05
CA GLY A 63 8.68 2.01 7.79
C GLY A 63 7.71 2.44 8.89
N GLY A 64 6.48 1.91 8.87
CA GLY A 64 5.49 2.06 9.93
C GLY A 64 4.33 2.98 9.58
N VAL A 65 3.25 2.88 10.36
CA VAL A 65 2.01 3.66 10.16
C VAL A 65 1.53 4.28 11.46
N SER A 66 0.96 5.49 11.39
CA SER A 66 0.32 6.13 12.53
C SER A 66 -1.17 5.78 12.63
N VAL A 67 -1.73 5.83 13.84
CA VAL A 67 -3.18 5.59 14.07
C VAL A 67 -4.04 6.62 13.32
N SER A 68 -3.57 7.86 13.18
CA SER A 68 -4.26 8.90 12.42
C SER A 68 -4.39 8.56 10.93
N GLU A 69 -3.37 7.93 10.34
CA GLU A 69 -3.43 7.48 8.94
C GLU A 69 -4.42 6.33 8.78
N VAL A 70 -4.40 5.34 9.69
CA VAL A 70 -5.35 4.22 9.67
C VAL A 70 -6.80 4.71 9.81
N LYS A 71 -7.06 5.63 10.74
CA LYS A 71 -8.39 6.24 10.91
C LYS A 71 -8.83 6.95 9.63
N MET A 72 -7.94 7.71 9.00
CA MET A 72 -8.23 8.42 7.77
C MET A 72 -8.54 7.47 6.60
N VAL A 73 -7.84 6.33 6.48
CA VAL A 73 -8.20 5.28 5.51
C VAL A 73 -9.61 4.75 5.77
N LYS A 74 -9.93 4.41 7.02
CA LYS A 74 -11.27 3.93 7.40
C LYS A 74 -12.35 4.93 6.98
N ASP A 75 -12.19 6.20 7.32
CA ASP A 75 -13.17 7.25 7.03
C ASP A 75 -13.31 7.48 5.52
N LEU A 76 -12.19 7.44 4.77
CA LEU A 76 -12.18 7.59 3.32
C LEU A 76 -12.90 6.43 2.62
N VAL A 77 -12.62 5.18 3.00
CA VAL A 77 -13.23 3.98 2.42
C VAL A 77 -14.72 3.94 2.71
N ALA A 78 -15.12 4.26 3.95
CA ALA A 78 -16.53 4.33 4.32
C ALA A 78 -17.30 5.34 3.46
N THR A 79 -16.66 6.46 3.08
CA THR A 79 -17.28 7.52 2.28
C THR A 79 -17.29 7.19 0.78
N ARG A 80 -16.18 6.66 0.24
CA ARG A 80 -16.01 6.50 -1.21
C ARG A 80 -16.37 5.11 -1.73
N LYS A 81 -16.26 4.08 -0.89
CA LYS A 81 -16.38 2.68 -1.32
C LYS A 81 -16.86 1.75 -0.19
N PRO A 82 -18.12 1.92 0.29
CA PRO A 82 -18.64 1.24 1.49
C PRO A 82 -18.73 -0.30 1.40
N GLY A 83 -18.36 -0.93 0.28
CA GLY A 83 -18.30 -2.39 0.12
C GLY A 83 -16.89 -2.99 0.11
N THR A 84 -15.85 -2.17 0.24
CA THR A 84 -14.45 -2.64 0.25
C THR A 84 -13.93 -2.78 1.67
N GLN A 85 -13.47 -3.97 2.04
CA GLN A 85 -12.70 -4.22 3.24
C GLN A 85 -11.25 -3.81 3.01
N VAL A 86 -10.67 -3.02 3.91
CA VAL A 86 -9.25 -2.65 3.86
C VAL A 86 -8.52 -3.16 5.09
N ILE A 87 -7.43 -3.88 4.87
CA ILE A 87 -6.51 -4.35 5.91
C ILE A 87 -5.22 -3.56 5.77
N VAL A 88 -4.87 -2.79 6.81
CA VAL A 88 -3.60 -2.05 6.88
C VAL A 88 -2.65 -2.80 7.79
N LEU A 89 -1.52 -3.21 7.25
CA LEU A 89 -0.42 -3.86 7.93
C LEU A 89 0.79 -2.92 7.92
N SER A 90 1.69 -3.07 8.88
CA SER A 90 2.89 -2.25 8.96
C SER A 90 4.00 -2.96 9.72
N SER A 91 5.25 -2.58 9.44
CA SER A 91 6.40 -3.04 10.24
C SER A 91 6.35 -2.55 11.69
N VAL A 92 5.86 -1.32 11.92
CA VAL A 92 5.79 -0.67 13.25
C VAL A 92 4.57 0.24 13.32
N LEU A 93 3.91 0.32 14.48
CA LEU A 93 2.92 1.38 14.74
C LEU A 93 3.64 2.61 15.30
N LEU A 94 3.54 3.73 14.58
CA LEU A 94 4.25 4.96 14.90
C LEU A 94 3.38 5.92 15.70
N THR A 95 4.01 6.52 16.71
CA THR A 95 3.57 7.74 17.38
C THR A 95 4.57 8.86 17.09
N PRO A 96 4.19 10.14 17.19
CA PRO A 96 5.13 11.24 16.99
C PRO A 96 6.39 11.12 17.86
N HIS A 97 6.25 10.63 19.10
CA HIS A 97 7.37 10.40 20.01
C HIS A 97 8.32 9.30 19.50
N THR A 98 7.78 8.12 19.21
CA THR A 98 8.58 6.98 18.74
C THR A 98 9.25 7.27 17.40
N THR A 99 8.64 8.10 16.53
CA THR A 99 9.27 8.52 15.27
C THR A 99 10.52 9.36 15.54
N VAL A 100 10.48 10.31 16.46
CA VAL A 100 11.64 11.13 16.83
C VAL A 100 12.72 10.26 17.49
N GLU A 101 12.33 9.36 18.40
CA GLU A 101 13.28 8.42 19.00
C GLU A 101 13.97 7.54 17.97
N LEU A 102 13.23 6.92 17.05
CA LEU A 102 13.82 6.07 16.00
C LEU A 102 14.77 6.84 15.07
N LEU A 103 14.56 8.15 14.89
CA LEU A 103 15.41 8.99 14.05
C LEU A 103 16.68 9.46 14.76
N PHE A 104 16.63 9.66 16.08
CA PHE A 104 17.70 10.34 16.82
C PHE A 104 18.29 9.52 17.98
N ALA A 105 17.77 8.32 18.28
CA ALA A 105 18.35 7.44 19.28
C ALA A 105 19.73 6.94 18.81
N PRO A 106 20.79 7.09 19.63
CA PRO A 106 22.17 6.83 19.22
C PRO A 106 22.56 5.34 19.05
N ASP A 107 21.69 4.38 19.34
CA ASP A 107 22.08 2.98 19.59
C ASP A 107 21.61 1.93 18.56
N HIS A 108 21.59 2.27 17.26
CA HIS A 108 21.34 1.26 16.19
C HIS A 108 22.59 0.86 15.40
N LEU A 109 23.78 1.35 15.79
CA LEU A 109 25.06 0.98 15.18
C LEU A 109 25.94 0.17 16.14
N GLN A 110 25.40 -0.89 16.74
CA GLN A 110 26.27 -1.97 17.21
C GLN A 110 26.34 -3.03 16.12
N PRO A 111 27.47 -3.20 15.41
CA PRO A 111 27.66 -4.40 14.62
C PRO A 111 27.58 -5.57 15.60
N ALA A 112 26.81 -6.60 15.26
CA ALA A 112 26.80 -7.85 15.99
C ALA A 112 28.19 -8.50 15.90
N ALA A 113 29.11 -8.02 16.73
CA ALA A 113 30.34 -8.72 17.06
C ALA A 113 29.96 -9.77 18.11
N HIS A 114 29.38 -10.87 17.65
CA HIS A 114 29.32 -12.10 18.43
C HIS A 114 30.39 -13.06 17.91
N ILE A 115 31.19 -13.46 18.90
CA ILE A 115 32.40 -14.30 18.92
C ILE A 115 32.08 -15.72 18.46
#